data_AF-A0A1N6HFX4-F1
#
_entry.id   AF-A0A1N6HFX4-F1
#
_cell.length_a   1.000
_cell.length_b   1.000
_cell.length_c   1.000
_cell.angle_alpha   90.00
_cell.angle_beta   90.00
_cell.angle_gamma   90.00
#
_symmetry.space_group_name_H-M   'P 1'
#
loop_
_entity.id
_entity.type
_entity.pdbx_description
1 polymer ?
#
loop_
_entity_poly.entity_id
_entity_poly.type
_entity_poly.pdbx_seq_one_letter_code
_entity_poly.pdbx_strand_id
1 'polypeptide(L)'
;MKVISPRIHGYLDFLTVAIFLFAPTVLGLSQLPATLAYVIAGVHLVITITSDFAFGIFKLIPFTIHGWIERLVGPSLIALPFIFGFTDDQTARNFYIAVGLIVIVLGFITDYKAVEREKMNVEGVVKH
;
A
#
# COMPACT_ATOMS: atom_id res chain seq x y z
N MET A 1 -6.60 -17.97 -2.07
CA MET A 1 -7.67 -17.46 -2.97
C MET A 1 -7.51 -15.95 -3.05
N LYS A 2 -7.65 -15.35 -4.23
CA LYS A 2 -7.62 -13.89 -4.36
C LYS A 2 -9.04 -13.38 -4.24
N VAL A 3 -9.29 -12.52 -3.24
CA VAL A 3 -10.63 -12.09 -2.82
C VAL A 3 -10.85 -10.62 -3.15
N ILE A 4 -9.78 -9.82 -3.14
CA ILE A 4 -9.85 -8.38 -3.37
C ILE A 4 -9.56 -8.07 -4.84
N SER A 5 -10.49 -7.37 -5.49
CA SER A 5 -10.33 -6.87 -6.86
C SER A 5 -9.43 -5.63 -6.89
N PRO A 6 -8.77 -5.31 -8.03
CA PRO A 6 -7.97 -4.09 -8.16
C PRO A 6 -8.71 -2.81 -7.78
N ARG A 7 -10.03 -2.75 -8.01
CA ARG A 7 -10.84 -1.59 -7.65
C ARG A 7 -11.03 -1.48 -6.14
N ILE A 8 -11.32 -2.58 -5.43
CA ILE A 8 -11.42 -2.55 -3.96
C ILE A 8 -10.07 -2.18 -3.35
N HIS A 9 -8.98 -2.74 -3.89
CA HIS A 9 -7.63 -2.43 -3.46
C HIS A 9 -7.33 -0.92 -3.55
N GLY A 10 -7.71 -0.26 -4.65
CA GLY A 10 -7.47 1.18 -4.79
C GLY A 10 -8.20 2.04 -3.75
N TYR A 11 -9.39 1.64 -3.28
CA TYR A 11 -10.01 2.32 -2.14
C TYR A 11 -9.21 2.14 -0.85
N LEU A 12 -8.64 0.96 -0.64
CA LEU A 12 -7.78 0.66 0.51
C LEU A 12 -6.45 1.41 0.44
N ASP A 13 -5.91 1.66 -0.75
CA ASP A 13 -4.72 2.50 -0.93
C ASP A 13 -4.96 3.92 -0.45
N PHE A 14 -6.03 4.57 -0.93
CA PHE A 14 -6.36 5.92 -0.48
C PHE A 14 -6.71 5.98 1.01
N LEU A 15 -7.37 4.95 1.54
CA LEU A 15 -7.61 4.83 2.98
C LEU A 15 -6.30 4.73 3.76
N THR A 16 -5.34 3.92 3.28
CA THR A 16 -4.02 3.77 3.91
C THR A 16 -3.25 5.09 3.89
N VAL A 17 -3.28 5.82 2.78
CA VAL A 17 -2.71 7.18 2.67
C VAL A 17 -3.33 8.10 3.70
N ALA A 18 -4.66 8.12 3.83
CA ALA A 18 -5.36 8.95 4.81
C ALA A 18 -4.98 8.55 6.24
N ILE A 19 -4.94 7.25 6.56
CA ILE A 19 -4.53 6.76 7.88
C ILE A 19 -3.13 7.26 8.23
N PHE A 20 -2.15 7.12 7.35
CA PHE A 20 -0.79 7.60 7.62
C PHE A 20 -0.70 9.13 7.68
N LEU A 21 -1.47 9.84 6.86
CA LEU A 21 -1.50 11.30 6.86
C LEU A 21 -2.06 11.86 8.19
N PHE A 22 -3.10 11.25 8.75
CA PHE A 22 -3.75 11.74 9.96
C PHE A 22 -3.23 11.10 11.26
N ALA A 23 -2.54 9.96 11.19
CA ALA A 23 -2.01 9.26 12.36
C ALA A 23 -1.16 10.15 13.28
N PRO A 24 -0.24 11.02 12.77
CA PRO A 24 0.54 11.89 13.64
C PRO A 24 -0.31 12.78 14.56
N THR A 25 -1.36 13.40 14.01
CA THR A 25 -2.24 14.28 14.77
C THR A 25 -3.20 13.50 15.67
N VAL A 26 -3.78 12.42 15.17
CA VAL A 26 -4.81 11.65 15.90
C VAL A 26 -4.21 10.84 17.03
N LEU A 27 -3.02 10.26 16.83
CA LEU A 27 -2.35 9.39 17.79
C LEU A 27 -1.27 10.12 18.62
N GLY A 28 -0.99 11.39 18.30
CA GLY A 28 0.06 12.17 18.96
C GLY A 28 1.46 11.59 18.75
N LEU A 29 1.78 11.16 17.52
CA LEU A 29 3.06 10.51 17.23
C LEU A 29 4.23 11.49 17.45
N SER A 30 5.30 10.97 18.05
CA SER A 30 6.57 11.69 18.23
C SER A 30 7.22 12.03 16.87
N GLN A 31 8.19 12.95 16.86
CA GLN A 31 8.72 13.57 15.64
C GLN A 31 9.16 12.58 14.56
N LEU A 32 9.92 11.54 14.93
CA LEU A 32 10.45 10.56 13.98
C LEU A 32 9.35 9.65 13.39
N PRO A 33 8.51 8.96 14.20
CA PRO A 33 7.35 8.23 13.70
C PRO A 33 6.40 9.11 12.87
N ALA A 34 6.14 10.35 13.28
CA ALA A 34 5.32 11.28 12.51
C ALA A 34 5.89 11.55 11.11
N THR A 35 7.21 11.81 11.05
CA THR A 35 7.91 12.05 9.78
C THR A 35 7.85 10.84 8.86
N LEU A 36 8.09 9.64 9.40
CA LEU A 36 7.98 8.39 8.64
C LEU A 36 6.56 8.21 8.09
N ALA A 37 5.53 8.49 8.89
CA ALA A 37 4.12 8.37 8.48
C ALA A 37 3.81 9.29 7.30
N TYR A 38 4.22 10.56 7.35
CA TYR A 38 4.04 11.49 6.23
C TYR A 38 4.77 11.06 4.96
N VAL A 39 6.01 10.58 5.08
CA VAL A 39 6.78 10.08 3.94
C VAL A 39 6.10 8.86 3.32
N ILE A 40 5.67 7.91 4.14
CA ILE A 40 4.96 6.71 3.67
C ILE A 40 3.65 7.09 2.99
N ALA A 41 2.86 8.02 3.56
CA ALA A 41 1.63 8.51 2.94
C ALA A 41 1.89 9.11 1.55
N GLY A 42 2.92 9.96 1.43
CA GLY A 42 3.30 10.58 0.16
C GLY A 42 3.77 9.57 -0.88
N VAL A 43 4.67 8.66 -0.49
CA VAL A 43 5.20 7.62 -1.40
C VAL A 43 4.09 6.66 -1.83
N HIS A 44 3.24 6.21 -0.91
CA HIS A 44 2.12 5.31 -1.21
C HIS A 44 1.13 5.98 -2.17
N LEU A 45 0.82 7.26 -1.97
CA LEU A 45 -0.03 8.02 -2.89
C LEU A 45 0.58 8.10 -4.30
N VAL A 46 1.87 8.42 -4.40
CA VAL A 46 2.58 8.48 -5.69
C VAL A 46 2.53 7.14 -6.41
N ILE A 47 2.83 6.04 -5.72
CA ILE A 47 2.75 4.69 -6.29
C ILE A 47 1.31 4.40 -6.74
N THR A 48 0.32 4.72 -5.92
CA THR A 48 -1.11 4.49 -6.23
C THR A 48 -1.51 5.20 -7.52
N ILE A 49 -1.30 6.53 -7.62
CA ILE A 49 -1.74 7.31 -8.79
C ILE A 49 -0.92 7.02 -10.06
N THR A 50 0.29 6.48 -9.90
CA THR A 50 1.13 6.06 -11.04
C THR A 50 0.92 4.60 -11.42
N SER A 51 0.17 3.81 -10.64
CA SER A 51 -0.08 2.39 -10.94
C SER A 51 -1.11 2.20 -12.06
N ASP A 52 -0.94 1.16 -12.86
CA ASP A 52 -1.77 0.82 -14.00
C ASP A 52 -2.98 -0.03 -13.59
N PHE A 53 -3.98 0.64 -13.00
CA PHE A 53 -5.25 0.05 -12.57
C PHE A 53 -6.38 1.10 -12.54
N ALA A 54 -7.55 0.76 -12.01
CA ALA A 54 -8.77 1.58 -12.06
C ALA A 54 -8.62 3.01 -11.52
N PHE A 55 -7.77 3.23 -10.51
CA PHE A 55 -7.52 4.56 -9.91
C PHE A 55 -6.19 5.19 -10.34
N GLY A 56 -5.47 4.53 -11.25
CA GLY A 56 -4.25 5.04 -11.85
C GLY A 56 -4.51 6.24 -12.75
N ILE A 57 -3.84 7.35 -12.48
CA ILE A 57 -3.88 8.56 -13.31
C ILE A 57 -2.85 8.43 -14.43
N PHE A 58 -1.58 8.14 -14.09
CA PHE A 58 -0.48 8.13 -15.06
C PHE A 58 -0.18 6.75 -15.63
N LYS A 59 -0.59 5.67 -14.94
CA LYS A 59 -0.47 4.26 -15.39
C LYS A 59 0.94 3.86 -15.88
N LEU A 60 1.96 4.29 -15.14
CA LEU A 60 3.37 4.04 -15.42
C LEU A 60 3.86 2.71 -14.82
N ILE A 61 3.34 2.33 -13.64
CA ILE A 61 3.79 1.15 -12.90
C ILE A 61 2.78 0.03 -13.11
N PRO A 62 3.16 -1.14 -13.69
CA PRO A 62 2.25 -2.27 -13.81
C PRO A 62 1.68 -2.67 -12.45
N PHE A 63 0.38 -2.97 -12.36
CA PHE A 63 -0.25 -3.30 -11.06
C PHE A 63 0.34 -4.56 -10.42
N THR A 64 0.91 -5.49 -11.21
CA THR A 64 1.70 -6.61 -10.71
C THR A 64 2.94 -6.15 -9.92
N ILE A 65 3.61 -5.08 -10.37
CA ILE A 65 4.78 -4.48 -9.68
C ILE A 65 4.33 -3.72 -8.42
N HIS A 66 3.23 -2.97 -8.48
CA HIS A 66 2.61 -2.39 -7.28
C HIS A 66 2.44 -3.45 -6.19
N GLY A 67 1.85 -4.60 -6.53
CA GLY A 67 1.65 -5.68 -5.56
C GLY A 67 2.94 -6.31 -5.02
N TRP A 68 4.05 -6.24 -5.76
CA TRP A 68 5.37 -6.63 -5.22
C TRP A 68 5.90 -5.60 -4.23
N ILE A 69 5.75 -4.32 -4.53
CA ILE A 69 6.14 -3.23 -3.63
C ILE A 69 5.38 -3.38 -2.31
N GLU A 70 4.06 -3.59 -2.36
CA GLU A 70 3.25 -3.71 -1.16
C GLU A 70 3.64 -4.89 -0.26
N ARG A 71 3.98 -6.05 -0.87
CA ARG A 71 4.50 -7.22 -0.12
C ARG A 71 5.81 -6.93 0.59
N LEU A 72 6.60 -5.96 0.14
CA LEU A 72 7.79 -5.49 0.83
C LEU A 72 7.48 -4.41 1.86
N VAL A 73 6.50 -3.54 1.60
CA VAL A 73 6.10 -2.46 2.51
C VAL A 73 5.55 -3.03 3.82
N GLY A 74 4.67 -4.03 3.78
CA GLY A 74 4.08 -4.61 4.98
C GLY A 74 5.11 -5.07 6.04
N PRO A 75 6.07 -5.95 5.69
CA PRO A 75 7.16 -6.34 6.60
C PRO A 75 8.07 -5.17 6.99
N SER A 76 8.33 -4.24 6.06
CA SER A 76 9.11 -3.04 6.36
C SER A 76 8.47 -2.21 7.47
N LEU A 77 7.15 -1.99 7.43
CA LEU A 77 6.41 -1.27 8.46
C LEU A 77 6.56 -1.91 9.84
N ILE A 78 6.49 -3.24 9.92
CA ILE A 78 6.72 -3.99 11.17
C ILE A 78 8.15 -3.81 11.68
N ALA A 79 9.12 -3.72 10.77
CA ALA A 79 10.53 -3.56 11.13
C ALA A 79 10.89 -2.12 11.59
N LEU A 80 10.16 -1.09 11.16
CA LEU A 80 10.50 0.32 11.43
C LEU A 80 10.74 0.64 12.91
N PRO A 81 9.87 0.24 13.87
CA PRO A 81 10.09 0.56 15.28
C PRO A 81 11.41 0.01 15.82
N PHE A 82 11.82 -1.16 15.35
CA PHE A 82 13.05 -1.84 15.78
C PHE A 82 14.30 -1.23 15.12
N ILE A 83 14.22 -0.88 13.84
CA ILE A 83 15.34 -0.29 13.08
C ILE A 83 15.62 1.14 13.56
N PHE A 84 14.56 1.93 13.78
CA PHE A 84 14.66 3.35 14.12
C PHE A 84 14.57 3.62 15.63
N GLY A 85 14.47 2.59 16.46
CA GLY A 85 14.61 2.69 17.91
C GLY A 85 13.44 3.36 18.64
N PHE A 86 12.22 3.30 18.10
CA PHE A 86 11.02 3.81 18.76
C PHE A 86 10.13 2.69 19.35
N THR A 87 10.74 1.58 19.78
CA THR A 87 10.03 0.45 20.40
C THR A 87 9.40 0.78 21.76
N ASP A 88 9.92 1.78 22.48
CA ASP A 88 9.40 2.20 23.79
C ASP A 88 8.17 3.11 23.67
N ASP A 89 7.98 3.75 22.50
CA ASP A 89 6.75 4.45 22.14
C ASP A 89 5.70 3.42 21.73
N GLN A 90 4.92 2.95 22.72
CA GLN A 90 3.94 1.88 22.50
C GLN A 90 2.90 2.26 21.44
N THR A 91 2.46 3.52 21.40
CA THR A 91 1.46 4.00 20.43
C THR A 91 2.03 3.93 19.02
N ALA A 92 3.21 4.52 18.79
CA ALA A 92 3.85 4.47 17.48
C ALA A 92 4.18 3.03 17.07
N ARG A 93 4.83 2.25 17.93
CA ARG A 93 5.19 0.87 17.64
C ARG A 93 3.97 0.04 17.25
N ASN A 94 2.90 0.09 18.03
CA ASN A 94 1.70 -0.70 17.78
C ASN A 94 0.99 -0.24 16.49
N PHE A 95 0.96 1.06 16.21
CA PHE A 95 0.42 1.60 14.95
C PHE A 95 1.14 1.03 13.73
N TYR A 96 2.47 1.12 13.68
CA TYR A 96 3.27 0.62 12.57
C TYR A 96 3.15 -0.89 12.38
N ILE A 97 3.20 -1.66 13.48
CA ILE A 97 3.04 -3.11 13.43
C ILE A 97 1.64 -3.49 12.94
N ALA A 98 0.58 -2.86 13.47
CA ALA A 98 -0.79 -3.17 13.11
C ALA A 98 -1.06 -2.88 11.63
N VAL A 99 -0.67 -1.70 11.13
CA VAL A 99 -0.82 -1.35 9.72
C VAL A 99 0.04 -2.26 8.85
N GLY A 100 1.27 -2.59 9.26
CA GLY A 100 2.13 -3.53 8.56
C GLY A 100 1.50 -4.92 8.38
N LEU A 101 0.87 -5.46 9.43
CA LEU A 101 0.13 -6.73 9.37
C LEU A 101 -1.06 -6.65 8.42
N ILE A 102 -1.83 -5.55 8.46
CA ILE A 102 -2.96 -5.34 7.55
C ILE A 102 -2.47 -5.33 6.09
N VAL A 103 -1.42 -4.56 5.79
CA VAL A 103 -0.84 -4.45 4.44
C VAL A 103 -0.30 -5.81 3.96
N ILE A 104 0.33 -6.60 4.84
CA ILE A 104 0.73 -7.98 4.49
C ILE A 104 -0.48 -8.78 4.04
N VAL A 105 -1.57 -8.77 4.81
CA VAL A 105 -2.79 -9.51 4.47
C VAL A 105 -3.34 -9.04 3.12
N LEU A 106 -3.43 -7.72 2.88
CA LEU A 106 -3.88 -7.14 1.61
C LEU A 106 -3.01 -7.60 0.42
N GLY A 107 -1.69 -7.58 0.59
CA GLY A 107 -0.69 -8.02 -0.39
C GLY A 107 -0.82 -9.49 -0.83
N PHE A 108 -1.39 -10.34 0.02
CA PHE A 108 -1.64 -11.77 -0.27
C PHE A 108 -3.02 -12.05 -0.83
N ILE A 109 -4.05 -11.28 -0.45
CA ILE A 109 -5.44 -11.56 -0.85
C ILE A 109 -5.92 -10.76 -2.08
N THR A 110 -5.12 -9.79 -2.56
CA THR A 110 -5.44 -8.97 -3.73
C THR A 110 -5.02 -9.63 -5.05
N ASP A 111 -5.87 -9.52 -6.09
CA ASP A 111 -5.55 -9.99 -7.44
C ASP A 111 -4.81 -8.95 -8.31
N TYR A 112 -3.50 -8.81 -8.09
CA TYR A 112 -2.68 -7.89 -8.90
C TYR A 112 -2.53 -8.29 -10.38
N LYS A 113 -2.86 -9.54 -10.73
CA LYS A 113 -2.76 -10.02 -12.12
C LYS A 113 -4.06 -9.82 -12.90
N ALA A 114 -5.13 -9.34 -12.27
CA ALA A 114 -6.44 -9.19 -12.92
C ALA A 114 -6.37 -8.23 -14.11
N VAL A 115 -5.71 -7.07 -13.95
CA VAL A 115 -5.58 -6.05 -15.01
C VAL A 115 -4.82 -6.59 -16.21
N GLU A 116 -3.72 -7.32 -15.98
CA GLU A 116 -2.90 -7.89 -17.04
C GLU A 116 -3.66 -8.98 -17.84
N ARG A 117 -4.42 -9.84 -17.14
CA ARG A 117 -5.26 -10.85 -17.80
C ARG A 117 -6.37 -10.21 -18.65
N GLU A 118 -6.98 -9.14 -18.17
CA GLU A 118 -8.00 -8.41 -18.93
C GLU A 118 -7.42 -7.82 -20.22
N LYS A 119 -6.23 -7.20 -20.16
CA LYS A 119 -5.52 -6.68 -21.34
C LYS A 119 -5.20 -7.77 -22.36
N MET A 120 -4.67 -8.91 -21.93
CA MET A 120 -4.37 -10.04 -22.82
C MET A 120 -5.62 -10.61 -23.52
N ASN A 121 -6.75 -10.67 -22.82
CA ASN A 121 -8.00 -11.14 -23.42
C ASN A 121 -8.50 -10.19 -24.52
N VAL A 122 -8.43 -8.87 -24.30
CA VAL A 122 -8.83 -7.87 -25.30
C VAL A 122 -7.94 -7.95 -26.54
N GLU A 123 -6.62 -8.05 -26.38
CA GLU A 123 -5.70 -8.18 -27.51
C GLU A 123 -5.91 -9.47 -28.31
N GLY A 124 -6.25 -10.57 -27.63
CA GLY A 124 -6.57 -11.85 -28.28
C GLY A 124 -7.83 -11.77 -29.15
N VAL A 125 -8.86 -11.03 -28.70
CA VAL A 125 -10.10 -10.80 -29.46
C VAL A 125 -9.86 -9.92 -30.68
N VAL A 126 -8.99 -8.90 -30.59
CA VAL A 126 -8.71 -7.99 -31.72
C VAL A 126 -7.88 -8.65 -32.83
N LYS A 127 -7.14 -9.71 -32.51
CA LYS A 127 -6.26 -10.42 -33.45
C LYS A 127 -6.95 -11.56 -34.21
N HIS A 128 -8.24 -11.83 -33.99
CA HIS A 128 -9.04 -12.86 -34.68
C HIS A 128 -10.32 -12.26 -35.25
#